data_AF-A0A7S1P6B6-F1
#
_entry.id   AF-A0A7S1P6B6-F1
#
_cell.length_a   1.000
_cell.length_b   1.000
_cell.length_c   1.000
_cell.angle_alpha   90.00
_cell.angle_beta   90.00
_cell.angle_gamma   90.00
#
_symmetry.space_group_name_H-M   'P 1'
#
loop_
_entity.id
_entity.type
_entity.pdbx_description
1 polymer ?
#
loop_
_entity_poly.entity_id
_entity_poly.type
_entity_poly.pdbx_seq_one_letter_code
_entity_poly.pdbx_strand_id
1 'polypeptide(L)'
;DRDDPRYQRLVTAGDMSEQLGITADCRFDRGDLNTADPIDHRYVIVSGFRPTDTVAAFMWMDRGDIGLWTTESAAAGVSASLDEHFPVSMPMWRSVLKRFSLEEDVMNRGREPT
;
A
#
# COMPACT_ATOMS: atom_id res chain seq x y z
N ASP A 1 1.99 10.33 8.31
CA ASP A 1 1.63 10.96 9.59
C ASP A 1 0.32 10.35 10.02
N ARG A 2 0.21 9.89 11.27
CA ARG A 2 -0.99 9.21 11.79
C ARG A 2 -2.18 10.18 11.83
N ASP A 3 -1.93 11.46 12.07
CA ASP A 3 -2.99 12.46 12.17
C ASP A 3 -3.40 13.03 10.79
N ASP A 4 -2.77 12.56 9.71
CA ASP A 4 -3.16 12.92 8.35
C ASP A 4 -4.57 12.36 8.04
N PRO A 5 -5.58 13.22 7.77
CA PRO A 5 -6.93 12.76 7.48
C PRO A 5 -7.01 11.87 6.23
N ARG A 6 -6.04 11.95 5.31
CA ARG A 6 -5.95 11.07 4.13
C ARG A 6 -5.51 9.66 4.52
N TYR A 7 -4.55 9.56 5.44
CA TYR A 7 -4.14 8.29 6.03
C TYR A 7 -5.30 7.65 6.77
N GLN A 8 -5.99 8.41 7.62
CA GLN A 8 -7.16 7.94 8.36
C GLN A 8 -8.29 7.45 7.43
N ARG A 9 -8.53 8.13 6.32
CA ARG A 9 -9.49 7.66 5.29
C ARG A 9 -9.08 6.33 4.68
N LEU A 10 -7.80 6.16 4.35
CA LEU A 10 -7.29 4.90 3.80
C LEU A 10 -7.39 3.76 4.82
N VAL A 11 -7.19 4.03 6.11
CA VAL A 11 -7.28 3.02 7.18
C VAL A 11 -8.75 2.63 7.46
N THR A 12 -9.64 3.61 7.56
CA THR A 12 -11.04 3.41 7.97
C THR A 12 -12.00 3.12 6.82
N ALA A 13 -11.62 3.39 5.56
CA ALA A 13 -12.46 3.13 4.39
C ALA A 13 -12.98 1.70 4.42
N GLY A 14 -14.30 1.46 4.22
CA GLY A 14 -14.89 0.12 4.19
C GLY A 14 -14.26 -0.81 3.14
N ASP A 15 -14.91 -1.94 2.85
CA ASP A 15 -14.39 -2.92 1.89
C ASP A 15 -13.90 -2.25 0.59
N MET A 16 -12.60 -2.37 0.37
CA MET A 16 -11.98 -1.85 -0.85
C MET A 16 -12.14 -2.90 -1.94
N SER A 17 -13.03 -2.62 -2.88
CA SER A 17 -13.45 -3.60 -3.88
C SER A 17 -12.38 -3.93 -4.92
N GLU A 18 -12.53 -5.08 -5.59
CA GLU A 18 -11.71 -5.49 -6.73
C GLU A 18 -11.66 -4.47 -7.87
N GLN A 19 -12.64 -3.57 -7.96
CA GLN A 19 -12.65 -2.48 -8.95
C GLN A 19 -11.48 -1.52 -8.77
N LEU A 20 -10.81 -1.56 -7.61
CA LEU A 20 -9.61 -0.78 -7.30
C LEU A 20 -8.31 -1.52 -7.64
N GLY A 21 -8.40 -2.72 -8.22
CA GLY A 21 -7.25 -3.61 -8.38
C GLY A 21 -6.80 -4.22 -7.05
N ILE A 22 -7.65 -4.18 -6.02
CA ILE A 22 -7.38 -4.77 -4.71
C ILE A 22 -7.96 -6.18 -4.72
N THR A 23 -7.08 -7.15 -4.56
CA THR A 23 -7.46 -8.57 -4.58
C THR A 23 -7.88 -9.06 -3.20
N ALA A 24 -7.29 -8.49 -2.14
CA ALA A 24 -7.71 -8.76 -0.77
C ALA A 24 -7.41 -7.57 0.13
N ASP A 25 -8.23 -7.43 1.17
CA ASP A 25 -8.16 -6.37 2.16
C ASP A 25 -8.37 -6.98 3.55
N CYS A 26 -7.40 -6.76 4.45
CA CYS A 26 -7.42 -7.33 5.79
C CYS A 26 -7.10 -6.23 6.80
N ARG A 27 -8.00 -6.08 7.77
CA ARG A 27 -7.79 -5.25 8.95
C ARG A 27 -7.39 -6.13 10.13
N PHE A 28 -6.42 -5.67 10.90
CA PHE A 28 -5.91 -6.38 12.05
C PHE A 28 -5.72 -5.41 13.22
N ASP A 29 -6.40 -5.70 14.33
CA ASP A 29 -6.41 -4.91 15.56
C ASP A 29 -5.67 -5.62 16.72
N ARG A 30 -4.83 -6.62 16.38
CA ARG A 30 -4.13 -7.49 17.35
C ARG A 30 -5.04 -8.32 18.25
N GLY A 31 -6.32 -8.48 17.91
CA GLY A 31 -7.25 -9.37 18.59
C GLY A 31 -8.00 -8.75 19.77
N ASP A 32 -8.05 -7.42 19.88
CA ASP A 32 -8.88 -6.70 20.85
C ASP A 32 -9.83 -5.70 20.18
N LEU A 33 -10.99 -6.23 19.78
CA LEU A 33 -12.09 -5.49 19.16
C LEU A 33 -12.76 -4.46 20.08
N ASN A 34 -12.37 -4.38 21.37
CA ASN A 34 -12.98 -3.48 22.37
C ASN A 34 -12.07 -2.31 22.79
N THR A 35 -10.85 -2.20 22.26
CA THR A 35 -9.98 -1.06 22.58
C THR A 35 -10.48 0.22 21.88
N ALA A 36 -10.59 1.30 22.66
CA ALA A 36 -11.10 2.62 22.21
C ALA A 36 -10.18 3.34 21.20
N ASP A 37 -8.98 2.80 20.94
CA ASP A 37 -8.03 3.26 19.94
C ASP A 37 -7.50 2.03 19.18
N PRO A 38 -8.30 1.45 18.26
CA PRO A 38 -7.87 0.29 17.51
C PRO A 38 -6.59 0.68 16.78
N ILE A 39 -5.48 0.01 17.10
CA ILE A 39 -4.28 0.14 16.28
C ILE A 39 -4.63 -0.57 14.97
N ASP A 40 -5.19 0.20 14.05
CA ASP A 40 -5.71 -0.26 12.78
C ASP A 40 -4.54 -0.57 11.85
N HIS A 41 -4.03 -1.80 11.93
CA HIS A 41 -3.20 -2.33 10.88
C HIS A 41 -4.10 -2.69 9.70
N ARG A 42 -3.71 -2.28 8.49
CA ARG A 42 -4.41 -2.70 7.28
C ARG A 42 -3.41 -3.21 6.26
N TYR A 43 -3.74 -4.34 5.65
CA TYR A 43 -3.02 -4.93 4.54
C TYR A 43 -3.90 -4.88 3.31
N VAL A 44 -3.37 -4.31 2.23
CA VAL A 44 -4.04 -4.19 0.94
C VAL A 44 -3.22 -4.97 -0.08
N ILE A 45 -3.72 -6.12 -0.50
CA ILE A 45 -3.07 -6.96 -1.51
C ILE A 45 -3.59 -6.53 -2.88
N VAL A 46 -2.69 -6.07 -3.75
CA VAL A 46 -3.03 -5.63 -5.10
C VAL A 46 -2.70 -6.68 -6.18
N SER A 47 -1.82 -7.63 -5.87
CA SER A 47 -1.55 -8.82 -6.70
C SER A 47 -0.90 -9.94 -5.87
N GLY A 48 -0.92 -11.18 -6.37
CA GLY A 48 -0.28 -12.35 -5.75
C GLY A 48 -1.22 -13.25 -4.98
N PHE A 49 -2.53 -13.08 -5.14
CA PHE A 49 -3.55 -13.86 -4.43
C PHE A 49 -4.33 -14.78 -5.38
N ARG A 50 -4.34 -14.49 -6.69
CA ARG A 50 -4.96 -15.35 -7.70
C ARG A 50 -3.94 -16.37 -8.22
N PRO A 51 -4.36 -17.59 -8.60
CA PRO A 51 -3.45 -18.61 -9.16
C PRO A 51 -2.69 -18.18 -10.42
N THR A 52 -3.20 -17.18 -11.13
CA THR A 52 -2.58 -16.62 -12.36
C THR A 52 -1.58 -15.51 -12.07
N ASP A 53 -1.50 -15.01 -10.84
CA ASP A 53 -0.59 -13.93 -10.49
C ASP A 53 0.84 -14.48 -10.43
N THR A 54 1.77 -13.80 -11.10
CA THR A 54 3.20 -14.15 -11.10
C THR A 54 4.02 -13.28 -10.15
N VAL A 55 3.44 -12.17 -9.69
CA VAL A 55 4.02 -11.20 -8.78
C VAL A 55 3.05 -11.02 -7.62
N ALA A 56 3.57 -11.05 -6.40
CA ALA A 56 2.83 -10.60 -5.24
C ALA A 56 3.22 -9.16 -4.92
N ALA A 57 2.22 -8.30 -4.76
CA ALA A 57 2.39 -6.91 -4.39
C ALA A 57 1.32 -6.51 -3.37
N PHE A 58 1.76 -5.92 -2.27
CA PHE A 58 0.85 -5.45 -1.23
C PHE A 58 1.34 -4.15 -0.58
N MET A 59 0.43 -3.49 0.10
CA MET A 59 0.68 -2.31 0.92
C MET A 59 0.28 -2.65 2.35
N TRP A 60 1.08 -2.21 3.32
CA TRP A 60 0.74 -2.28 4.73
C TRP A 60 0.70 -0.89 5.32
N MET A 61 -0.20 -0.70 6.28
CA MET A 61 -0.29 0.52 7.07
C MET A 61 -0.17 0.19 8.54
N ASP A 62 0.74 0.88 9.23
CA ASP A 62 0.90 0.81 10.67
C ASP A 62 1.36 2.18 11.20
N ARG A 63 0.79 2.63 12.32
CA ARG A 63 1.26 3.80 13.10
C ARG A 63 1.52 5.08 12.29
N GLY A 64 0.76 5.33 11.23
CA GLY A 64 0.94 6.53 10.39
C GLY A 64 1.94 6.39 9.25
N ASP A 65 2.47 5.17 9.06
CA ASP A 65 3.35 4.79 7.97
C ASP A 65 2.65 3.85 6.97
N ILE A 66 3.12 3.94 5.74
CA ILE A 66 2.69 3.13 4.60
C ILE A 66 3.95 2.50 4.01
N GLY A 67 3.97 1.17 3.96
CA GLY A 67 5.03 0.42 3.29
C GLY A 67 4.50 -0.33 2.07
N LEU A 68 5.33 -0.38 1.03
CA LEU A 68 5.06 -1.11 -0.22
C LEU A 68 5.99 -2.32 -0.28
N TRP A 69 5.45 -3.48 -0.65
CA TRP A 69 6.22 -4.71 -0.74
C TRP A 69 5.85 -5.51 -1.98
N THR A 70 6.85 -5.94 -2.75
CA THR A 70 6.65 -6.75 -3.97
C THR A 70 7.67 -7.88 -4.09
N THR A 71 7.26 -8.99 -4.72
CA THR A 71 8.17 -10.04 -5.20
C THR A 71 8.72 -9.76 -6.60
N GLU A 72 8.27 -8.69 -7.25
CA GLU A 72 8.79 -8.28 -8.55
C GLU A 72 10.29 -8.02 -8.46
N SER A 73 11.06 -8.68 -9.31
CA SER A 73 12.49 -8.42 -9.41
C SER A 73 12.72 -7.06 -10.05
N ALA A 74 13.66 -6.28 -9.50
CA ALA A 74 13.99 -4.97 -10.04
C ALA A 74 14.46 -5.11 -11.50
N ALA A 75 13.74 -4.48 -12.43
CA ALA A 75 14.01 -4.56 -13.86
C ALA A 75 15.14 -3.63 -14.33
N ALA A 76 15.58 -2.69 -13.49
CA ALA A 76 16.56 -1.66 -13.83
C ALA A 76 17.61 -1.47 -12.72
N GLY A 77 18.70 -0.77 -13.05
CA GLY A 77 19.81 -0.50 -12.13
C GLY A 77 19.48 0.59 -11.08
N VAL A 78 20.30 0.69 -10.03
CA VAL A 78 20.02 1.45 -8.78
C VAL A 78 19.59 2.92 -8.98
N SER A 79 20.02 3.59 -10.06
CA SER A 79 19.67 4.99 -10.33
C SER A 79 18.33 5.19 -11.06
N ALA A 80 17.69 4.12 -11.49
CA ALA A 80 16.41 4.19 -12.17
C ALA A 80 15.28 4.55 -11.20
N SER A 81 14.18 5.07 -11.74
CA SER A 81 12.97 5.37 -10.98
C SER A 81 12.28 4.08 -10.51
N LEU A 82 11.41 4.20 -9.50
CA LEU A 82 10.63 3.05 -9.02
C LEU A 82 9.74 2.45 -10.12
N ASP A 83 9.19 3.26 -11.03
CA ASP A 83 8.40 2.78 -12.17
C ASP A 83 9.25 1.96 -13.16
N GLU A 84 10.55 2.26 -13.28
CA GLU A 84 11.48 1.47 -14.08
C GLU A 84 11.95 0.21 -13.35
N HIS A 85 12.06 0.24 -12.01
CA HIS A 85 12.38 -0.94 -11.21
C HIS A 85 11.24 -1.94 -11.15
N PHE A 86 10.01 -1.47 -10.98
CA PHE A 86 8.84 -2.29 -10.67
C PHE A 86 7.66 -1.96 -11.60
N PRO A 87 7.80 -2.18 -12.92
CA PRO A 87 6.80 -1.79 -13.90
C PRO A 87 5.44 -2.50 -13.72
N VAL A 88 5.38 -3.65 -13.05
CA VAL A 88 4.13 -4.36 -12.75
C VAL A 88 3.47 -3.83 -11.47
N SER A 89 4.23 -3.69 -10.40
CA SER A 89 3.70 -3.35 -9.06
C SER A 89 3.35 -1.87 -8.93
N MET A 90 4.15 -0.98 -9.54
CA MET A 90 3.99 0.46 -9.37
C MET A 90 2.65 1.02 -9.87
N PRO A 91 2.15 0.66 -11.07
CA PRO A 91 0.83 1.12 -11.51
C PRO A 91 -0.30 0.72 -10.55
N MET A 92 -0.19 -0.45 -9.91
CA MET A 92 -1.20 -0.95 -8.97
C MET A 92 -1.20 -0.14 -7.68
N TRP A 93 -0.04 0.09 -7.07
CA TRP A 93 0.04 0.94 -5.88
C TRP A 93 -0.36 2.38 -6.15
N ARG A 94 0.08 2.96 -7.26
CA ARG A 94 -0.32 4.32 -7.67
C ARG A 94 -1.83 4.42 -7.81
N SER A 95 -2.49 3.41 -8.41
CA SER A 95 -3.96 3.38 -8.53
C SER A 95 -4.65 3.48 -7.16
N VAL A 96 -4.20 2.69 -6.18
CA VAL A 96 -4.75 2.73 -4.82
C VAL A 96 -4.45 4.06 -4.14
N LEU A 97 -3.19 4.51 -4.13
CA LEU A 97 -2.77 5.72 -3.42
C LEU A 97 -3.37 7.01 -4.00
N LYS A 98 -3.55 7.09 -5.32
CA LYS A 98 -4.21 8.24 -5.99
C LYS A 98 -5.60 8.50 -5.44
N ARG A 99 -6.36 7.44 -5.17
CA ARG A 99 -7.74 7.55 -4.63
C ARG A 99 -7.79 8.26 -3.28
N PHE A 100 -6.73 8.16 -2.51
CA PHE A 100 -6.61 8.78 -1.19
C PHE A 100 -5.71 10.02 -1.21
N SER A 101 -5.23 10.45 -2.38
CA SER A 101 -4.31 11.57 -2.54
C SER A 101 -3.02 11.40 -1.72
N LEU A 102 -2.50 10.16 -1.65
CA LEU A 102 -1.30 9.77 -0.91
C LEU A 102 -0.11 9.40 -1.81
N GLU A 103 -0.32 9.38 -3.13
CA GLU A 103 0.68 8.89 -4.08
C GLU A 103 2.01 9.65 -3.99
N GLU A 104 1.99 10.98 -4.09
CA GLU A 104 3.22 11.78 -4.06
C GLU A 104 3.95 11.64 -2.73
N ASP A 105 3.23 11.64 -1.60
CA ASP A 105 3.83 11.55 -0.27
C ASP A 105 4.52 10.21 -0.02
N VAL A 106 3.88 9.12 -0.45
CA VAL A 106 4.44 7.76 -0.30
C VAL A 106 5.59 7.54 -1.28
N MET A 107 5.45 7.97 -2.53
CA MET A 107 6.46 7.73 -3.56
C MET A 107 7.70 8.61 -3.41
N ASN A 108 7.57 9.81 -2.84
CA ASN A 108 8.70 10.72 -2.64
C ASN A 108 9.43 10.52 -1.32
N ARG A 109 8.85 9.80 -0.34
CA ARG A 109 9.49 9.51 0.95
C ARG A 109 10.79 8.71 0.86
N GLY A 110 11.05 8.05 -0.27
CA GLY A 110 12.32 7.35 -0.54
C GLY A 110 13.45 8.24 -1.08
N ARG A 111 13.22 9.53 -1.32
CA ARG A 111 14.27 10.51 -1.64
C ARG A 111 14.65 11.26 -0.37
N GLU A 112 15.79 10.91 0.23
CA GLU A 112 16.45 11.83 1.16
C GLU A 112 16.79 13.13 0.41
N PRO A 113 16.53 14.32 0.97
CA PRO A 113 17.16 15.53 0.49
C PRO A 113 18.65 15.45 0.89
N THR A 114 19.51 15.32 -0.11
CA THR A 114 20.96 15.57 0.01
C THR A 114 21.24 17.00 0.43
#